data_AF-A0A4V3KSD2-F1
#
_entry.id   AF-A0A4V3KSD2-F1
#
_cell.length_a   1.000
_cell.length_b   1.000
_cell.length_c   1.000
_cell.angle_alpha   90.00
_cell.angle_beta   90.00
_cell.angle_gamma   90.00
#
_symmetry.space_group_name_H-M   'P 1'
#
loop_
_entity.id
_entity.type
_entity.pdbx_description
1 polymer ?
#
loop_
_entity_poly.entity_id
_entity_poly.type
_entity_poly.pdbx_seq_one_letter_code
_entity_poly.pdbx_strand_id
1 'polypeptide(L)'
;QQKIPQDVGDFRLIDRQVIEALRSLPERRRFMKGLFAWVGFRSATVEYSREQRSAGESKFSGWRLWNFSLEGITSFSSAPLEVWTYVGATISA
;
A
#
# COMPACT_ATOMS: atom_id res chain seq x y z
N GLN A 1 9.04 12.07 1.58
CA GLN A 1 8.39 10.78 1.26
C GLN A 1 9.34 9.65 1.58
N GLN A 2 9.03 8.80 2.56
CA GLN A 2 9.84 7.61 2.84
C GLN A 2 9.61 6.56 1.73
N LYS A 3 10.71 6.02 1.19
CA LYS A 3 10.68 4.96 0.18
C LYS A 3 10.13 3.69 0.82
N ILE A 4 9.08 3.10 0.24
CA ILE A 4 8.51 1.84 0.73
C ILE A 4 9.59 0.75 0.57
N PRO A 5 9.98 0.04 1.65
CA PRO A 5 10.96 -1.04 1.57
C PRO A 5 10.47 -2.14 0.61
N GLN A 6 11.39 -2.77 -0.12
CA GLN A 6 11.06 -3.89 -0.99
C GLN A 6 10.99 -5.18 -0.16
N ASP A 7 10.10 -6.11 -0.55
CA ASP A 7 9.93 -7.45 0.07
C ASP A 7 9.63 -7.49 1.58
N VAL A 8 9.06 -6.41 2.13
CA VAL A 8 8.57 -6.40 3.50
C VAL A 8 7.28 -7.20 3.63
N GLY A 9 7.33 -8.18 4.54
CA GLY A 9 6.20 -9.01 4.91
C GLY A 9 5.15 -8.25 5.70
N ASP A 10 3.97 -8.83 5.83
CA ASP A 10 2.90 -8.26 6.66
C ASP A 10 3.11 -8.56 8.16
N PHE A 11 4.09 -9.40 8.49
CA PHE A 11 4.46 -9.70 9.87
C PHE A 11 5.25 -8.54 10.48
N ARG A 12 4.68 -7.90 11.50
CA ARG A 12 5.26 -6.71 12.12
C ARG A 12 4.78 -6.52 13.56
N LEU A 13 5.64 -5.93 14.37
CA LEU A 13 5.30 -5.40 15.69
C LEU A 13 4.96 -3.92 15.56
N ILE A 14 3.87 -3.49 16.21
CA ILE A 14 3.38 -2.11 16.13
C ILE A 14 3.14 -1.63 17.56
N ASP A 15 3.72 -0.48 17.89
CA ASP A 15 3.50 0.19 19.17
C ASP A 15 2.09 0.83 19.22
N ARG A 16 1.52 0.93 20.42
CA ARG A 16 0.16 1.41 20.65
C ARG A 16 -0.08 2.81 20.07
N GLN A 17 0.89 3.71 20.24
CA GLN A 17 0.80 5.08 19.70
C GLN A 17 0.63 5.11 18.17
N VAL A 18 1.25 4.15 17.46
CA VAL A 18 1.15 4.05 15.99
C VAL A 18 -0.23 3.56 15.58
N ILE A 19 -0.80 2.62 16.34
CA ILE A 19 -2.16 2.11 16.10
C ILE A 19 -3.20 3.22 16.32
N GLU A 20 -3.03 4.04 17.36
CA GLU A 20 -3.92 5.17 17.63
C GLU A 20 -3.86 6.22 16.51
N ALA A 21 -2.67 6.55 16.01
CA ALA A 21 -2.52 7.43 14.86
C ALA A 21 -3.18 6.84 13.59
N LEU A 22 -2.96 5.56 13.31
CA LEU A 22 -3.59 4.87 12.17
C LEU A 22 -5.12 4.78 12.27
N ARG A 23 -5.68 4.81 13.48
CA ARG A 23 -7.14 4.83 13.70
C ARG A 23 -7.77 6.18 13.42
N SER A 24 -7.01 7.27 13.54
CA SER A 24 -7.49 8.63 13.23
C SER A 24 -7.57 8.95 11.73
N LEU A 25 -7.06 8.05 10.88
CA LEU A 25 -6.99 8.21 9.44
C LEU A 25 -8.37 8.06 8.76
N PRO A 26 -8.78 8.99 7.86
CA PRO A 26 -10.09 8.97 7.21
C PRO A 26 -10.23 7.95 6.06
N GLU A 27 -9.17 7.22 5.70
CA GLU A 27 -9.13 6.34 4.55
C GLU A 27 -10.06 5.12 4.70
N ARG A 28 -11.09 5.05 3.84
CA ARG A 28 -12.01 3.90 3.76
C ARG A 28 -11.38 2.65 3.16
N ARG A 29 -10.52 2.78 2.14
CA ARG A 29 -9.75 1.67 1.55
C ARG A 29 -8.33 1.70 2.09
N ARG A 30 -8.07 0.85 3.07
CA ARG A 30 -6.81 0.85 3.83
C ARG A 30 -5.74 0.02 3.13
N PHE A 31 -4.98 0.66 2.24
CA PHE A 31 -3.71 0.10 1.76
C PHE A 31 -2.65 0.25 2.86
N MET A 32 -2.66 -0.71 3.78
CA MET A 32 -1.82 -0.71 4.99
C MET A 32 -0.34 -0.48 4.68
N LYS A 33 0.22 -1.10 3.62
CA LYS A 33 1.63 -0.97 3.25
C LYS A 33 2.05 0.49 3.03
N GLY A 34 1.21 1.28 2.35
CA GLY A 34 1.46 2.70 2.11
C GLY A 34 1.12 3.55 3.32
N LEU A 35 0.03 3.24 4.04
CA LEU A 35 -0.32 3.96 5.26
C LEU A 35 0.80 3.88 6.30
N PHE A 36 1.39 2.71 6.51
CA PHE A 36 2.54 2.55 7.41
C PHE A 36 3.77 3.34 7.00
N ALA A 37 4.04 3.47 5.70
CA ALA A 37 5.12 4.31 5.19
C ALA A 37 4.80 5.82 5.30
N TRP A 38 3.51 6.17 5.34
CA TRP A 38 3.05 7.55 5.44
C TRP A 38 3.09 8.10 6.86
N VAL A 39 2.72 7.32 7.87
CA VAL A 39 2.72 7.79 9.27
C VAL A 39 4.12 8.10 9.83
N GLY A 40 5.19 7.62 9.19
CA GLY A 40 6.56 8.10 9.41
C GLY A 40 7.19 7.82 10.78
N PHE A 41 6.61 6.94 11.60
CA PHE A 41 7.20 6.54 12.88
C PHE A 41 8.53 5.80 12.70
N ARG A 42 9.31 5.68 13.79
CA ARG A 42 10.55 4.90 13.81
C ARG A 42 10.26 3.44 13.43
N SER A 43 10.90 2.98 12.36
CA SER A 43 10.79 1.62 11.85
C SER A 43 12.16 0.93 11.86
N ALA A 44 12.20 -0.32 12.28
CA ALA A 44 13.34 -1.21 12.11
C ALA A 44 12.89 -2.44 11.31
N THR A 45 13.76 -2.94 10.43
CA THR A 45 13.50 -4.14 9.64
C THR A 45 14.34 -5.28 10.20
N VAL A 46 13.72 -6.45 10.39
CA VAL A 46 14.41 -7.68 10.75
C VAL A 46 14.40 -8.59 9.54
N GLU A 47 15.60 -8.88 9.02
CA GLU A 47 15.76 -9.79 7.89
C GLU A 47 15.62 -11.24 8.37
N TYR A 48 14.83 -12.02 7.64
CA TYR A 48 14.68 -13.44 7.88
C TYR A 48 14.43 -14.17 6.57
N SER A 49 14.91 -15.41 6.47
CA SER A 49 14.61 -16.26 5.32
C SER A 49 13.22 -16.88 5.48
N ARG A 50 12.34 -16.66 4.50
CA ARG A 50 11.01 -17.29 4.46
C ARG A 50 11.14 -18.69 3.87
N GLU A 51 10.88 -19.72 4.68
CA GLU A 51 10.74 -21.08 4.15
C GLU A 51 9.52 -21.18 3.22
N GLN A 52 9.62 -22.11 2.26
CA GLN A 52 8.54 -22.37 1.33
C GLN A 52 7.32 -22.95 2.09
N ARG A 53 6.13 -22.46 1.75
CA ARG A 53 4.90 -22.86 2.43
C ARG A 53 4.72 -24.38 2.32
N SER A 54 4.59 -25.06 3.47
CA SER A 54 4.50 -26.53 3.55
C SER A 54 3.16 -27.10 3.07
N ALA A 55 2.07 -26.33 3.19
CA ALA A 55 0.75 -26.72 2.72
C ALA A 55 -0.16 -25.52 2.43
N GLY A 56 -1.09 -25.70 1.50
CA GLY A 56 -2.15 -24.73 1.15
C GLY A 56 -1.82 -23.83 -0.04
N GLU A 57 -2.87 -23.35 -0.71
CA GLU A 57 -2.78 -22.47 -1.87
C GLU A 57 -2.62 -21.00 -1.48
N SER A 58 -1.95 -20.23 -2.35
CA SER A 58 -1.85 -18.78 -2.17
C SER A 58 -3.22 -18.13 -2.31
N LYS A 59 -3.68 -17.42 -1.26
CA LYS A 59 -4.87 -16.55 -1.33
C LYS A 59 -4.64 -15.28 -2.17
N PHE A 60 -3.40 -15.03 -2.56
CA PHE A 60 -2.96 -13.96 -3.43
C PHE A 60 -2.90 -14.47 -4.88
N SER A 61 -4.03 -14.38 -5.58
CA SER A 61 -4.07 -14.62 -7.02
C SER A 61 -3.52 -13.40 -7.77
N GLY A 62 -2.90 -13.61 -8.93
CA GLY A 62 -2.32 -12.53 -9.74
C GLY A 62 -3.33 -11.41 -10.06
N TRP A 63 -4.59 -11.77 -10.30
CA TRP A 63 -5.67 -10.79 -10.50
C TRP A 63 -5.95 -9.93 -9.27
N ARG A 64 -5.89 -10.51 -8.07
CA ARG A 64 -6.09 -9.80 -6.81
C ARG A 64 -4.94 -8.85 -6.51
N LEU A 65 -3.71 -9.23 -6.86
CA LEU A 65 -2.53 -8.34 -6.82
C LEU A 65 -2.65 -7.16 -7.79
N TRP A 66 -3.16 -7.41 -8.99
CA TRP A 66 -3.38 -6.36 -9.99
C TRP A 66 -4.38 -5.31 -9.48
N ASN A 67 -5.54 -5.75 -8.99
CA ASN A 67 -6.53 -4.84 -8.38
C ASN A 67 -5.97 -4.10 -7.15
N PHE A 68 -5.20 -4.78 -6.30
CA PHE A 68 -4.58 -4.16 -5.14
C PHE A 68 -3.56 -3.06 -5.52
N SER A 69 -2.83 -3.26 -6.63
CA SER A 69 -1.90 -2.25 -7.14
C SER A 69 -2.64 -1.02 -7.69
N LEU A 70 -3.75 -1.22 -8.39
CA LEU A 70 -4.62 -0.13 -8.85
C LEU A 70 -5.22 0.67 -7.68
N GLU A 71 -5.62 0.01 -6.60
CA GLU A 71 -6.05 0.69 -5.36
C GLU A 71 -4.92 1.52 -4.74
N GLY A 72 -3.68 1.01 -4.73
CA GLY A 72 -2.52 1.76 -4.27
C GLY A 72 -2.27 3.03 -5.10
N ILE A 73 -2.31 2.94 -6.43
CA ILE A 73 -2.07 4.11 -7.30
C ILE A 73 -3.16 5.17 -7.11
N THR A 74 -4.42 4.74 -7.06
CA THR A 74 -5.57 5.65 -6.94
C THR A 74 -5.71 6.28 -5.55
N SER A 75 -5.26 5.60 -4.48
CA SER A 75 -5.37 6.12 -3.12
C SER A 75 -4.28 7.11 -2.74
N PHE A 76 -3.11 7.03 -3.37
CA PHE A 76 -1.95 7.88 -3.04
C PHE A 76 -1.56 8.86 -4.16
N SER A 77 -2.32 8.94 -5.25
CA SER A 77 -1.98 9.82 -6.38
C SER A 77 -3.22 10.39 -7.08
N SER A 78 -3.14 11.68 -7.44
CA SER A 78 -4.07 12.37 -8.35
C SER A 78 -3.79 12.06 -9.82
N ALA A 79 -2.71 11.34 -10.14
CA ALA A 79 -2.28 11.07 -11.51
C ALA A 79 -3.39 10.51 -12.44
N PRO A 80 -4.28 9.59 -12.01
CA PRO A 80 -5.37 9.12 -12.88
C PRO A 80 -6.31 10.26 -13.29
N LEU A 81 -6.59 11.19 -12.38
CA LEU A 81 -7.48 12.32 -12.62
C LEU A 81 -6.84 13.34 -13.57
N GLU A 82 -5.55 13.63 -13.40
CA GLU A 82 -4.80 14.54 -14.26
C GLU A 82 -4.73 14.03 -15.71
N VAL A 83 -4.45 12.74 -15.90
CA VAL A 83 -4.41 12.11 -17.23
C VAL A 83 -5.75 12.24 -17.94
N TRP A 84 -6.86 11.89 -17.28
CA TRP A 84 -8.19 12.01 -17.89
C TRP A 84 -8.61 13.45 -18.16
N THR A 85 -8.15 14.39 -17.33
CA THR A 85 -8.39 15.82 -17.55
C THR A 85 -7.71 16.31 -18.84
N TYR A 86 -6.44 15.93 -19.06
CA TYR A 86 -5.73 16.28 -20.30
C TYR A 86 -6.34 15.61 -21.52
N VAL A 87 -6.70 14.33 -21.43
CA VAL A 87 -7.36 13.61 -22.54
C VAL A 87 -8.70 14.27 -22.89
N GLY A 88 -9.53 14.58 -21.90
CA GLY A 88 -10.81 15.27 -22.11
C GLY A 88 -10.64 16.66 -22.74
N ALA A 89 -9.64 17.43 -22.28
CA ALA A 89 -9.31 18.72 -22.86
C ALA A 89 -8.84 18.61 -24.32
N THR A 90 -8.04 17.60 -24.67
CA THR A 90 -7.58 17.38 -26.05
C THR A 90 -8.67 16.88 -27.00
N ILE A 91 -9.68 16.16 -26.51
CA ILE A 91 -10.81 15.69 -27.33
C ILE A 91 -11.85 16.80 -27.53
N SER A 92 -12.00 17.69 -26.53
CA SER A 92 -12.95 18.80 -26.58
C SER A 92 -12.45 20.02 -27.37
N ALA A 93 -11.15 20.12 -27.64
CA ALA A 93 -10.52 21.16 -28.45
C ALA A 93 -10.51 20.77 -29.93
#